data_AF-A0A849QMT4-F1
#
_entry.id   AF-A0A849QMT4-F1
#
_cell.length_a   1.000
_cell.length_b   1.000
_cell.length_c   1.000
_cell.angle_alpha   90.00
_cell.angle_beta   90.00
_cell.angle_gamma   90.00
#
_symmetry.space_group_name_H-M   'P 1'
#
loop_
_entity.id
_entity.type
_entity.pdbx_description
1 polymer ?
#
loop_
_entity_poly.entity_id
_entity_poly.type
_entity_poly.pdbx_seq_one_letter_code
_entity_poly.pdbx_strand_id
1 'polypeptide(L)'
;MNDSTKMKPIQGLQICPFCGGKTEYAGISSGHIFPAIHTGQMYVCRECGYQGSFIIEVDDLDDVREIKEALHGYSENIEMSMFSFPEKWKGFWRIILFVRVAGLVILIIVLLSMIF
;
A
#
# COMPACT_ATOMS: atom_id res chain seq x y z
N MET A 1 2.68 -41.65 -16.55
CA MET A 1 1.90 -40.70 -15.74
C MET A 1 2.57 -39.35 -15.84
N ASN A 2 2.05 -38.48 -16.72
CA ASN A 2 2.49 -37.09 -16.84
C ASN A 2 1.55 -36.26 -15.96
N ASP A 3 2.02 -35.88 -14.77
CA ASP A 3 1.36 -34.87 -13.96
C ASP A 3 2.00 -33.52 -14.28
N SER A 4 1.53 -32.93 -15.38
CA SER A 4 1.85 -31.55 -15.73
C SER A 4 1.15 -30.64 -14.72
N THR A 5 1.91 -30.15 -13.75
CA THR A 5 1.54 -29.00 -12.92
C THR A 5 1.18 -27.82 -13.81
N LYS A 6 -0.09 -27.73 -14.23
CA LYS A 6 -0.66 -26.54 -14.85
C LYS A 6 -0.76 -25.49 -13.77
N MET A 7 0.30 -24.69 -13.65
CA MET A 7 0.22 -23.40 -13.00
C MET A 7 -0.82 -22.59 -13.75
N LYS A 8 -2.05 -22.53 -13.21
CA LYS A 8 -3.12 -21.68 -13.76
C LYS A 8 -2.56 -20.27 -13.81
N PRO A 9 -2.65 -19.57 -14.96
CA PRO A 9 -2.27 -18.16 -14.96
C PRO A 9 -3.22 -17.45 -14.00
N ILE A 10 -2.66 -16.65 -13.10
CA ILE A 10 -3.41 -15.79 -12.17
C ILE A 10 -4.12 -14.75 -13.06
N GLN A 11 -5.27 -15.13 -13.60
CA GLN A 11 -6.13 -14.32 -14.46
C GLN A 11 -7.47 -14.04 -13.76
N GLY A 12 -7.50 -14.12 -12.43
CA GLY A 12 -8.61 -13.62 -11.65
C GLY A 12 -8.77 -12.12 -11.89
N LEU A 13 -10.00 -11.68 -12.11
CA LEU A 13 -10.34 -10.28 -12.19
C LEU A 13 -10.07 -9.63 -10.82
N GLN A 14 -9.18 -8.65 -10.80
CA GLN A 14 -8.85 -7.90 -9.59
C GLN A 14 -9.83 -6.73 -9.43
N ILE A 15 -10.61 -6.77 -8.35
CA ILE A 15 -11.63 -5.76 -8.07
C ILE A 15 -11.40 -5.09 -6.71
N CYS A 16 -11.86 -3.85 -6.62
CA CYS A 16 -11.72 -3.02 -5.44
C CYS A 16 -12.63 -3.54 -4.32
N PRO A 17 -12.11 -3.75 -3.10
CA PRO A 17 -12.88 -4.23 -1.96
C PRO A 17 -13.89 -3.21 -1.42
N PHE A 18 -13.94 -1.99 -1.96
CA PHE A 18 -14.87 -0.94 -1.52
C PHE A 18 -15.97 -0.69 -2.54
N CYS A 19 -15.62 -0.51 -3.82
CA CYS A 19 -16.59 -0.13 -4.85
C CYS A 19 -16.80 -1.20 -5.93
N GLY A 20 -16.09 -2.33 -5.86
CA GLY A 20 -16.09 -3.35 -6.93
C GLY A 20 -15.51 -2.85 -8.26
N GLY A 21 -14.92 -1.66 -8.28
CA GLY A 21 -14.27 -1.06 -9.44
C GLY A 21 -12.94 -1.71 -9.76
N LYS A 22 -12.36 -1.40 -10.92
CA LYS A 22 -11.05 -1.95 -11.29
C LYS A 22 -9.94 -1.39 -10.40
N THR A 23 -9.00 -2.26 -10.04
CA THR A 23 -7.79 -1.88 -9.30
C THR A 23 -6.56 -1.96 -10.20
N GLU A 24 -5.70 -0.95 -10.11
CA GLU A 24 -4.42 -0.90 -10.80
C GLU A 24 -3.28 -1.16 -9.83
N TYR A 25 -2.29 -1.93 -10.26
CA TYR A 25 -1.09 -2.17 -9.47
C TYR A 25 -0.22 -0.90 -9.40
N ALA A 26 0.06 -0.43 -8.19
CA ALA A 26 0.80 0.80 -7.89
C ALA A 26 2.22 0.54 -7.36
N GLY A 27 2.67 -0.72 -7.31
CA GLY A 27 4.02 -1.10 -6.88
C GLY A 27 4.06 -1.87 -5.57
N ILE A 28 5.25 -1.95 -4.96
CA ILE A 28 5.47 -2.66 -3.70
C ILE A 28 5.83 -1.62 -2.64
N SER A 29 5.13 -1.58 -1.50
CA SER A 29 5.38 -0.56 -0.48
C SER A 29 6.70 -0.79 0.28
N SER A 30 7.24 -2.00 0.27
CA SER A 30 8.32 -2.43 1.17
C SER A 30 9.68 -2.61 0.51
N GLY A 31 9.84 -2.42 -0.81
CA GLY A 31 11.12 -2.64 -1.51
C GLY A 31 11.66 -4.09 -1.49
N HIS A 32 10.99 -5.00 -0.78
CA HIS A 32 11.30 -6.42 -0.72
C HIS A 32 10.22 -7.21 -1.47
N ILE A 33 10.64 -7.94 -2.51
CA ILE A 33 9.75 -8.77 -3.32
C ILE A 33 9.59 -10.10 -2.59
N PHE A 34 8.52 -10.24 -1.80
CA PHE A 34 8.12 -11.53 -1.25
C PHE A 34 7.08 -12.16 -2.20
N PRO A 35 7.45 -13.19 -2.98
CA PRO A 35 6.58 -13.75 -4.02
C PRO A 35 5.37 -14.54 -3.50
N ALA A 36 5.26 -14.77 -2.19
CA ALA A 36 4.22 -15.60 -1.59
C ALA A 36 3.28 -14.83 -0.63
N ILE A 37 3.49 -13.53 -0.43
CA ILE A 37 2.70 -12.73 0.51
C ILE A 37 2.32 -11.42 -0.19
N HIS A 38 1.10 -11.34 -0.72
CA HIS A 38 0.55 -10.17 -1.41
C HIS A 38 0.42 -8.92 -0.52
N THR A 39 0.76 -8.99 0.78
CA THR A 39 0.66 -7.87 1.73
C THR A 39 1.58 -6.70 1.42
N GLY A 40 2.59 -6.89 0.56
CA GLY A 40 3.50 -5.82 0.14
C GLY A 40 3.09 -5.10 -1.14
N GLN A 41 2.21 -5.70 -1.94
CA GLN A 41 1.73 -5.12 -3.20
C GLN A 41 0.73 -4.01 -2.88
N MET A 42 0.81 -2.88 -3.58
CA MET A 42 -0.11 -1.76 -3.44
C MET A 42 -0.98 -1.68 -4.68
N TYR A 43 -2.27 -1.50 -4.47
CA TYR A 43 -3.27 -1.33 -5.51
C TYR A 43 -4.01 -0.02 -5.31
N VAL A 44 -4.35 0.63 -6.41
CA VAL A 44 -5.11 1.88 -6.44
C VAL A 44 -6.38 1.69 -7.24
N CYS A 45 -7.52 2.06 -6.66
CA CYS A 45 -8.78 2.16 -7.37
C CYS A 45 -9.03 3.61 -7.77
N ARG A 46 -9.20 3.87 -9.08
CA ARG A 46 -9.50 5.22 -9.58
C ARG A 46 -10.95 5.66 -9.36
N GLU A 47 -11.86 4.72 -9.12
CA GLU A 47 -13.29 5.02 -8.94
C GLU A 47 -13.59 5.59 -7.55
N CYS A 48 -13.04 4.97 -6.49
CA CYS A 48 -13.27 5.41 -5.10
C CYS A 48 -12.03 5.99 -4.40
N GLY A 49 -10.87 5.98 -5.04
CA GLY A 49 -9.62 6.47 -4.45
C GLY A 49 -8.99 5.51 -3.43
N TYR A 50 -9.50 4.28 -3.29
CA TYR A 50 -8.89 3.27 -2.43
C TYR A 50 -7.42 3.03 -2.81
N GLN A 51 -6.55 3.05 -1.80
CA GLN A 51 -5.14 2.68 -1.93
C GLN A 51 -4.78 1.71 -0.80
N GLY A 52 -4.38 0.50 -1.16
CA GLY A 52 -4.03 -0.51 -0.16
C GLY A 52 -3.53 -1.82 -0.77
N SER A 53 -3.14 -2.75 0.08
CA SER A 53 -2.62 -4.05 -0.34
C SER A 53 -3.66 -5.15 -0.48
N PHE A 54 -4.90 -4.86 -0.08
CA PHE A 54 -6.00 -5.80 -0.17
C PHE A 54 -6.77 -5.61 -1.48
N ILE A 55 -6.96 -6.69 -2.23
CA ILE A 55 -7.79 -6.75 -3.43
C ILE A 55 -8.64 -8.02 -3.38
N ILE A 56 -9.78 -8.01 -4.05
CA ILE A 56 -10.59 -9.21 -4.23
C ILE A 56 -10.26 -9.77 -5.61
N GLU A 57 -9.86 -11.03 -5.66
CA GLU A 57 -9.63 -11.76 -6.91
C GLU A 57 -10.84 -12.65 -7.17
N VAL A 58 -11.44 -12.49 -8.36
CA VAL A 58 -12.65 -13.23 -8.75
C VAL A 58 -12.40 -13.92 -10.08
N ASP A 59 -12.75 -15.21 -10.18
CA ASP A 59 -12.49 -16.00 -11.37
C ASP A 59 -13.56 -15.83 -12.47
N ASP A 60 -14.78 -15.36 -12.12
CA ASP A 60 -15.93 -15.22 -13.02
C ASP A 60 -16.42 -13.75 -13.14
N LEU A 61 -16.91 -13.37 -14.33
CA LEU A 61 -17.46 -12.04 -14.60
C LEU A 61 -18.84 -11.83 -13.97
N ASP A 62 -19.65 -12.88 -13.85
CA ASP A 62 -20.98 -12.79 -13.25
C ASP A 62 -20.87 -12.52 -11.74
N ASP A 63 -19.91 -13.16 -11.08
CA ASP A 63 -19.59 -12.94 -9.66
C ASP A 63 -19.11 -11.50 -9.40
N VAL A 64 -18.37 -10.91 -10.33
CA VAL A 64 -17.90 -9.51 -10.22
C VAL A 64 -19.07 -8.53 -10.15
N ARG A 65 -20.14 -8.78 -10.93
CA ARG A 65 -21.32 -7.90 -10.92
C ARG A 65 -22.07 -8.02 -9.60
N GLU A 66 -22.28 -9.24 -9.09
CA GLU A 66 -22.94 -9.47 -7.81
C GLU A 66 -22.16 -8.84 -6.65
N ILE A 67 -20.84 -9.04 -6.62
CA ILE A 67 -19.97 -8.46 -5.59
C ILE A 67 -19.96 -6.93 -5.69
N LYS A 68 -19.96 -6.36 -6.90
CA LYS A 68 -20.04 -4.92 -7.09
C LYS A 68 -21.34 -4.33 -6.56
N GLU A 69 -22.47 -4.98 -6.83
CA GLU A 69 -23.79 -4.55 -6.32
C GLU A 69 -23.85 -4.64 -4.79
N ALA A 70 -23.34 -5.73 -4.20
CA ALA A 70 -23.27 -5.90 -2.75
C ALA A 70 -22.35 -4.86 -2.08
N LEU A 71 -21.21 -4.55 -2.70
CA LEU A 71 -20.25 -3.56 -2.20
C LEU A 71 -20.78 -2.13 -2.30
N HIS A 72 -21.55 -1.80 -3.34
CA HIS A 72 -22.12 -0.47 -3.49
C HIS A 72 -23.07 -0.11 -2.34
N GLY A 73 -23.82 -1.08 -1.80
CA GLY A 73 -24.65 -0.89 -0.61
C GLY A 73 -23.85 -0.76 0.70
N TYR A 74 -22.65 -1.36 0.76
CA TYR A 74 -21.77 -1.30 1.92
C TYR A 74 -20.91 -0.02 1.93
N SER A 75 -20.49 0.46 0.76
CA SER A 75 -19.68 1.67 0.57
C SER A 75 -20.35 2.94 1.08
N GLU A 76 -21.68 3.05 1.05
CA GLU A 76 -22.39 4.20 1.63
C GLU A 76 -22.23 4.30 3.16
N ASN A 77 -21.87 3.19 3.82
CA ASN A 77 -21.79 3.09 5.27
C ASN A 77 -20.36 3.07 5.84
N ILE A 78 -19.33 3.02 4.99
CA ILE A 78 -17.93 2.99 5.47
C ILE A 78 -17.31 4.37 5.32
N GLU A 79 -17.09 5.05 6.44
CA GLU A 79 -16.05 6.08 6.51
C GLU A 79 -14.72 5.44 6.13
N MET A 80 -14.19 5.82 4.96
CA MET A 80 -12.89 5.38 4.47
C MET A 80 -11.82 5.70 5.50
N SER A 81 -11.45 4.71 6.32
CA SER A 81 -10.25 4.78 7.15
C SER A 81 -9.04 4.60 6.24
N MET A 82 -8.79 5.58 5.38
CA MET A 82 -7.47 5.76 4.80
C MET A 82 -6.51 5.87 5.98
N PHE A 83 -5.52 4.99 6.01
CA PHE A 83 -4.37 5.13 6.89
C PHE A 83 -3.59 6.38 6.45
N SER A 84 -4.11 7.54 6.81
CA SER A 84 -3.46 8.82 6.61
C SER A 84 -2.47 8.97 7.76
N PHE A 85 -1.19 9.10 7.42
CA PHE A 85 -0.20 9.46 8.44
C PHE A 85 -0.64 10.82 9.03
N PRO A 86 -0.85 10.91 10.35
CA PRO A 86 -1.42 12.09 10.95
C PRO A 86 -0.54 13.29 10.59
N GLU A 87 -1.15 14.38 10.15
CA GLU A 87 -0.43 15.54 9.60
C GLU A 87 0.62 16.11 10.58
N LYS A 88 0.36 15.92 11.88
CA LYS A 88 1.26 16.21 13.01
C LYS A 88 2.58 15.42 12.98
N TRP A 89 2.62 14.23 12.37
CA TRP A 89 3.83 13.43 12.22
C TRP A 89 4.84 14.06 11.26
N LYS A 90 4.40 14.77 10.21
CA LYS A 90 5.35 15.48 9.31
C LYS A 90 6.19 16.50 10.07
N GLY A 91 5.58 17.21 11.03
CA GLY A 91 6.29 18.15 11.91
C GLY A 91 7.26 17.47 12.86
N PHE A 92 6.84 16.36 13.47
CA PHE A 92 7.68 15.54 14.34
C PHE A 92 8.97 15.07 13.65
N TRP A 93 8.87 14.53 12.44
CA TRP A 93 10.03 14.08 11.66
C TRP A 93 10.97 15.22 11.27
N ARG A 94 10.42 16.41 10.96
CA ARG A 94 11.22 17.61 10.64
C ARG A 94 12.06 18.07 11.84
N ILE A 95 11.50 18.03 13.05
CA ILE A 95 12.22 18.39 14.29
C ILE A 95 13.32 17.37 14.60
N ILE A 96 13.01 16.06 14.50
CA ILE A 96 13.99 14.99 14.72
C ILE A 96 15.19 15.14 13.78
N LEU A 97 14.93 15.42 12.50
CA LEU A 97 15.98 15.61 11.50
C LEU A 97 16.85 16.82 11.86
N PHE A 98 16.25 17.93 12.26
CA PHE A 98 16.98 19.13 12.66
C PHE A 98 17.90 18.88 13.87
N VAL A 99 17.41 18.19 14.91
CA VAL A 99 18.21 17.84 16.11
C VAL A 99 19.40 16.95 15.73
N ARG A 100 19.18 15.95 14.85
CA ARG A 100 20.26 15.07 14.38
C ARG A 100 21.33 15.84 13.62
N VAL A 101 20.95 16.74 12.71
CA VAL A 101 21.90 17.55 11.95
C VAL A 101 22.66 18.51 12.85
N ALA A 102 21.98 19.21 13.76
CA ALA A 102 22.64 20.12 14.71
C ALA A 102 23.65 19.38 15.60
N GLY A 103 23.30 18.19 16.09
CA GLY A 103 24.22 17.35 16.86
C GLY A 103 25.46 16.94 16.08
N LEU A 104 25.31 16.59 14.80
CA LEU A 104 26.45 16.26 13.93
C LEU A 104 27.35 17.48 13.69
N VAL A 105 26.79 18.66 13.47
CA VAL A 105 27.57 19.89 13.28
C VAL A 105 28.36 20.23 14.55
N ILE A 106 27.73 20.16 15.72
CA ILE A 106 28.41 20.40 17.01
C ILE A 106 29.54 19.38 17.21
N LEU A 107 29.30 18.09 16.92
CA LEU A 107 30.32 17.05 17.01
C LEU A 107 31.54 17.36 16.11
N ILE A 108 31.30 17.79 14.87
CA ILE A 108 32.36 18.16 13.94
C ILE A 108 33.17 19.36 14.46
N ILE A 109 32.49 20.39 15.00
CA ILE A 109 33.17 21.57 15.57
C ILE A 109 34.06 21.15 16.75
N VAL A 110 33.56 20.31 17.65
CA VAL A 110 34.34 19.81 18.80
C VAL A 110 35.55 19.02 18.33
N LEU A 111 35.38 18.12 17.35
CA LEU A 111 36.51 17.37 16.78
C LEU A 111 37.56 18.29 16.15
N LEU A 112 37.14 19.29 15.38
CA LEU A 112 38.06 20.28 14.79
C LEU A 112 38.81 21.08 15.86
N SER A 113 38.14 21.44 16.96
CA SER A 113 38.76 22.16 18.08
C SER A 113 39.73 21.32 18.92
N MET A 114 39.70 19.98 18.79
CA MET A 114 40.69 19.10 19.42
C MET A 114 41.89 18.80 18.50
N ILE A 115 41.75 19.04 17.19
CA ILE A 115 42.78 18.79 16.18
C ILE A 115 43.67 20.04 15.99
N PHE A 116 43.10 21.24 16.11
CA PHE A 116 43.80 22.53 16.08
C PHE A 116 44.21 22.98 17.48
#